data_AF-A0A1L8CJB9-F1
#
_entry.id   AF-A0A1L8CJB9-F1
#
_cell.length_a   1.000
_cell.length_b   1.000
_cell.length_c   1.000
_cell.angle_alpha   90.00
_cell.angle_beta   90.00
_cell.angle_gamma   90.00
#
_symmetry.space_group_name_H-M   'P 1'
#
loop_
_entity.id
_entity.type
_entity.pdbx_description
1 polymer ?
#
loop_
_entity_poly.entity_id
_entity_poly.type
_entity_poly.pdbx_seq_one_letter_code
_entity_poly.pdbx_strand_id
1 'polypeptide(L)'
;MKITATLNIANQSFSGVKKHVEHDKKINHSNKSIDYEKTQFNQTKEILNSDDLNKIKKERYQDQFEKYNASQKKSRHISKMFKNVNEFVKSKEKTNSFDKTGVATFGNKQNQDELLDGKSPDEVKNILIAESKGMAEYADHFNERHQFIKVARYTTNVDESTPHIHMQMIPLGRTAKGKPSMSLNAALKAEYQYQTGSSITDTRKALSWFREQEDNALVSSVSKELGKDYSLTRTNEHVQDFDAYKKIKERLDDKTEENKRQAKILKFHETEMSKSKDRAIEFIARHQPTHKVPISAKVQEPHEVQTAQGFKEHKMTSASYLFQSAMEIVQKYAKLTVEKIKKWEKSLQDRQKQLDKREQEISQREKNLKQVEKSLNERQTRLNEYEKGIDQYKEKLVGKAVEIGNFEQAKKTNNTSMSSLSKLAKDKLGPLTEIYNEQQRSRESAERYANQLKKREQEREMEEYRRQQERGGR
;
A
#
# COMPACT_ATOMS: atom_id res chain seq x y z
N MET A 1 -37.46 26.94 35.52
CA MET A 1 -37.07 25.53 35.24
C MET A 1 -35.69 25.51 34.60
N LYS A 2 -34.89 24.45 34.79
CA LYS A 2 -33.56 24.35 34.15
C LYS A 2 -33.70 23.78 32.74
N ILE A 3 -33.04 24.39 31.76
CA ILE A 3 -33.05 23.93 30.36
C ILE A 3 -31.63 23.95 29.78
N THR A 4 -31.33 23.04 28.85
CA THR A 4 -30.14 23.14 28.00
C THR A 4 -30.49 23.84 26.70
N ALA A 5 -29.56 24.61 26.12
CA ALA A 5 -29.68 25.07 24.75
C ALA A 5 -28.31 24.99 24.08
N THR A 6 -28.30 24.64 22.80
CA THR A 6 -27.03 24.49 22.06
C THR A 6 -27.15 24.91 20.62
N LEU A 7 -26.33 25.88 20.21
CA LEU A 7 -26.08 26.20 18.80
C LEU A 7 -24.85 25.47 18.25
N ASN A 8 -25.05 24.65 17.23
CA ASN A 8 -24.01 23.98 16.46
C ASN A 8 -23.94 24.53 15.04
N ILE A 9 -22.74 24.84 14.55
CA ILE A 9 -22.54 25.40 13.20
C ILE A 9 -21.51 24.54 12.46
N ALA A 10 -21.90 23.98 11.31
CA ALA A 10 -21.08 23.12 10.49
C ALA A 10 -20.61 23.82 9.21
N ASN A 11 -19.39 23.51 8.76
CA ASN A 11 -18.85 23.96 7.47
C ASN A 11 -19.38 23.09 6.31
N GLN A 12 -20.71 23.08 6.16
CA GLN A 12 -21.44 22.41 5.09
C GLN A 12 -22.48 23.36 4.53
N SER A 13 -22.76 23.27 3.23
CA SER A 13 -23.81 24.08 2.61
C SER A 13 -25.19 23.58 3.05
N PHE A 14 -26.12 24.51 3.25
CA PHE A 14 -27.49 24.19 3.66
C PHE A 14 -28.21 23.33 2.61
N SER A 15 -27.86 23.46 1.34
CA SER A 15 -28.43 22.59 0.28
C SER A 15 -28.15 21.10 0.52
N GLY A 16 -27.07 20.77 1.23
CA GLY A 16 -26.71 19.39 1.58
C GLY A 16 -27.64 18.77 2.62
N VAL A 17 -28.29 19.59 3.46
CA VAL A 17 -29.24 19.14 4.49
C VAL A 17 -30.69 19.44 4.13
N LYS A 18 -30.95 20.18 3.04
CA LYS A 18 -32.31 20.58 2.61
C LYS A 18 -33.33 19.43 2.64
N LYS A 19 -32.96 18.25 2.10
CA LYS A 19 -33.84 17.07 2.09
C LYS A 19 -34.11 16.50 3.48
N HIS A 20 -33.19 16.66 4.43
CA HIS A 20 -33.39 16.26 5.82
C HIS A 20 -34.29 17.25 6.56
N VAL A 21 -34.32 18.51 6.15
CA VAL A 21 -35.04 19.59 6.83
C VAL A 21 -36.51 19.68 6.41
N GLU A 22 -36.85 19.30 5.17
CA GLU A 22 -38.20 19.49 4.63
C GLU A 22 -39.22 18.40 5.04
N HIS A 23 -38.80 17.37 5.78
CA HIS A 23 -39.62 16.25 6.30
C HIS A 23 -40.72 15.73 5.34
N ASP A 24 -40.43 15.73 4.02
CA ASP A 24 -41.36 15.27 2.99
C ASP A 24 -41.56 13.76 3.11
N LYS A 25 -42.82 13.33 3.28
CA LYS A 25 -43.23 11.91 3.40
C LYS A 25 -42.83 11.07 2.18
N LYS A 26 -42.58 11.69 1.03
CA LYS A 26 -42.15 11.03 -0.22
C LYS A 26 -40.65 10.79 -0.30
N ILE A 27 -39.87 11.32 0.65
CA ILE A 27 -38.42 11.18 0.71
C ILE A 27 -38.07 10.19 1.83
N ASN A 28 -37.20 9.22 1.54
CA ASN A 28 -36.72 8.28 2.56
C ASN A 28 -35.74 9.00 3.49
N HIS A 29 -36.21 9.35 4.70
CA HIS A 29 -35.38 9.95 5.74
C HIS A 29 -34.63 8.87 6.51
N SER A 30 -33.33 9.05 6.73
CA SER A 30 -32.53 8.13 7.57
C SER A 30 -32.89 8.22 9.05
N ASN A 31 -33.63 9.26 9.46
CA ASN A 31 -34.04 9.48 10.84
C ASN A 31 -35.36 8.75 11.12
N LYS A 32 -35.30 7.67 11.92
CA LYS A 32 -36.45 6.82 12.25
C LYS A 32 -37.38 7.40 13.32
N SER A 33 -37.12 8.63 13.79
CA SER A 33 -37.82 9.25 14.93
C SER A 33 -38.77 10.40 14.57
N ILE A 34 -39.00 10.64 13.26
CA ILE A 34 -39.92 11.69 12.79
C ILE A 34 -41.37 11.24 13.00
N ASP A 35 -42.13 12.05 13.73
CA ASP A 35 -43.57 11.92 13.90
C ASP A 35 -44.29 12.79 12.88
N TYR A 36 -44.70 12.16 11.77
CA TYR A 36 -45.33 12.84 10.64
C TYR A 36 -46.67 13.52 10.92
N GLU A 37 -47.29 13.27 12.07
CA GLU A 37 -48.49 14.00 12.51
C GLU A 37 -48.12 15.36 13.11
N LYS A 38 -46.92 15.49 13.69
CA LYS A 38 -46.41 16.72 14.28
C LYS A 38 -45.70 17.63 13.28
N THR A 39 -45.30 17.12 12.12
CA THR A 39 -44.62 17.91 11.07
C THR A 39 -45.42 19.15 10.64
N GLN A 40 -46.74 19.12 10.76
CA GLN A 40 -47.60 20.28 10.45
C GLN A 40 -47.35 21.49 11.37
N PHE A 41 -46.70 21.30 12.52
CA PHE A 41 -46.34 22.36 13.46
C PHE A 41 -44.96 22.96 13.19
N ASN A 42 -44.19 22.39 12.26
CA ASN A 42 -42.93 22.94 11.82
C ASN A 42 -43.14 24.22 10.99
N GLN A 43 -42.23 25.19 11.13
CA GLN A 43 -42.24 26.44 10.39
C GLN A 43 -40.98 26.58 9.54
N THR A 44 -41.15 26.99 8.29
CA THR A 44 -40.06 27.31 7.37
C THR A 44 -40.23 28.73 6.87
N LYS A 45 -39.15 29.52 6.88
CA LYS A 45 -39.15 30.89 6.34
C LYS A 45 -37.84 31.19 5.64
N GLU A 46 -37.95 31.93 4.54
CA GLU A 46 -36.83 32.56 3.84
C GLU A 46 -36.76 34.03 4.28
N ILE A 47 -35.66 34.41 4.92
CA ILE A 47 -35.38 35.77 5.38
C ILE A 47 -34.64 36.56 4.29
N LEU A 48 -33.69 35.90 3.63
CA LEU A 48 -32.93 36.44 2.49
C LEU A 48 -33.22 35.55 1.29
N ASN A 49 -33.79 36.15 0.24
CA ASN A 49 -34.10 35.43 -0.98
C ASN A 49 -32.85 35.24 -1.85
N SER A 50 -33.02 34.59 -3.01
CA SER A 50 -31.91 34.35 -3.94
C SER A 50 -31.26 35.63 -4.47
N ASP A 51 -32.03 36.70 -4.68
CA ASP A 51 -31.53 37.98 -5.15
C ASP A 51 -30.72 38.71 -4.07
N ASP A 52 -31.15 38.63 -2.80
CA ASP A 52 -30.39 39.14 -1.66
C ASP A 52 -29.05 38.43 -1.53
N LEU A 53 -29.03 37.09 -1.66
CA LEU A 53 -27.79 36.31 -1.62
C LEU A 53 -26.88 36.64 -2.81
N ASN A 54 -27.43 36.85 -4.00
CA ASN A 54 -26.68 37.28 -5.18
C ASN A 54 -26.09 38.69 -4.98
N LYS A 55 -26.87 39.61 -4.38
CA LYS A 55 -26.42 40.95 -4.03
C LYS A 55 -25.28 40.91 -3.03
N ILE A 56 -25.39 40.11 -1.96
CA ILE A 56 -24.31 39.90 -0.99
C ILE A 56 -23.05 39.39 -1.69
N LYS A 57 -23.17 38.39 -2.58
CA LYS A 57 -22.03 37.87 -3.33
C LYS A 57 -21.39 38.95 -4.20
N LYS A 58 -22.19 39.74 -4.91
CA LYS A 58 -21.72 40.84 -5.75
C LYS A 58 -20.98 41.89 -4.93
N GLU A 59 -21.62 42.48 -3.93
CA GLU A 59 -21.03 43.54 -3.08
C GLU A 59 -19.73 43.11 -2.42
N ARG A 60 -19.61 41.83 -2.08
CA ARG A 60 -18.46 41.29 -1.36
C ARG A 60 -17.33 40.90 -2.31
N TYR A 61 -17.64 40.22 -3.41
CA TYR A 61 -16.62 39.52 -4.21
C TYR A 61 -16.39 40.12 -5.60
N GLN A 62 -17.14 41.14 -6.03
CA GLN A 62 -16.99 41.77 -7.35
C GLN A 62 -15.55 42.25 -7.62
N ASP A 63 -14.96 43.01 -6.69
CA ASP A 63 -13.58 43.52 -6.85
C ASP A 63 -12.55 42.39 -6.98
N GLN A 64 -12.70 41.31 -6.20
CA GLN A 64 -11.80 40.16 -6.29
C GLN A 64 -11.97 39.40 -7.61
N PHE A 65 -13.21 39.27 -8.08
CA PHE A 65 -13.56 38.66 -9.34
C PHE A 65 -12.93 39.44 -10.51
N GLU A 66 -13.07 40.76 -10.54
CA GLU A 66 -12.50 41.63 -11.57
C GLU A 66 -10.97 41.57 -11.58
N LYS A 67 -10.34 41.70 -10.41
CA LYS A 67 -8.87 41.57 -10.27
C LYS A 67 -8.37 40.21 -10.74
N TYR A 68 -9.08 39.13 -10.41
CA TYR A 68 -8.73 37.78 -10.84
C TYR A 68 -8.80 37.67 -12.37
N ASN A 69 -9.91 38.06 -12.99
CA ASN A 69 -10.10 37.98 -14.43
C ASN A 69 -9.11 38.88 -15.20
N ALA A 70 -8.84 40.09 -14.71
CA ALA A 70 -7.82 40.97 -15.27
C ALA A 70 -6.42 40.32 -15.25
N SER A 71 -6.07 39.66 -14.14
CA SER A 71 -4.82 38.91 -14.03
C SER A 71 -4.76 37.74 -15.02
N GLN A 72 -5.82 36.95 -15.16
CA GLN A 72 -5.86 35.84 -16.14
C GLN A 72 -5.74 36.34 -17.58
N LYS A 73 -6.38 37.48 -17.90
CA LYS A 73 -6.28 38.14 -19.21
C LYS A 73 -4.86 38.59 -19.50
N LYS A 74 -4.18 39.23 -18.54
CA LYS A 74 -2.77 39.65 -18.67
C LYS A 74 -1.84 38.45 -18.94
N SER A 75 -2.11 37.32 -18.31
CA SER A 75 -1.37 36.06 -18.49
C SER A 75 -1.85 35.20 -19.66
N ARG A 76 -2.75 35.69 -20.53
CA ARG A 76 -3.32 34.97 -21.69
C ARG A 76 -4.02 33.64 -21.35
N HIS A 77 -4.49 33.48 -20.11
CA HIS A 77 -5.25 32.30 -19.66
C HIS A 77 -6.76 32.55 -19.69
N ILE A 78 -7.29 32.89 -20.87
CA ILE A 78 -8.71 33.29 -21.04
C ILE A 78 -9.67 32.17 -20.62
N SER A 79 -9.31 30.90 -20.85
CA SER A 79 -10.11 29.74 -20.45
C SER A 79 -10.30 29.59 -18.93
N LYS A 80 -9.50 30.28 -18.12
CA LYS A 80 -9.60 30.27 -16.65
C LYS A 80 -10.42 31.43 -16.08
N MET A 81 -10.90 32.34 -16.92
CA MET A 81 -11.73 33.46 -16.47
C MET A 81 -13.13 32.98 -16.10
N PHE A 82 -13.71 33.57 -15.07
CA PHE A 82 -15.10 33.31 -14.68
C PHE A 82 -16.05 34.25 -15.43
N LYS A 83 -17.27 33.79 -15.74
CA LYS A 83 -18.26 34.59 -16.47
C LYS A 83 -18.92 35.65 -15.60
N ASN A 84 -19.11 35.36 -14.31
CA ASN A 84 -19.72 36.27 -13.34
C ASN A 84 -19.24 35.98 -11.91
N VAL A 85 -19.60 36.86 -10.97
CA VAL A 85 -19.20 36.75 -9.56
C VAL A 85 -19.71 35.47 -8.90
N ASN A 86 -20.89 34.98 -9.26
CA ASN A 86 -21.45 33.77 -8.68
C ASN A 86 -20.62 32.53 -9.02
N GLU A 87 -20.15 32.43 -10.27
CA GLU A 87 -19.24 31.37 -10.70
C GLU A 87 -17.89 31.47 -9.97
N PHE A 88 -17.36 32.70 -9.80
CA PHE A 88 -16.15 32.94 -9.02
C PHE A 88 -16.31 32.52 -7.56
N VAL A 89 -17.39 32.92 -6.89
CA VAL A 89 -17.71 32.55 -5.50
C VAL A 89 -17.82 31.03 -5.37
N LYS A 90 -18.59 30.39 -6.25
CA LYS A 90 -18.76 28.93 -6.28
C LYS A 90 -17.42 28.20 -6.45
N SER A 91 -16.49 28.75 -7.23
CA SER A 91 -15.14 28.18 -7.38
C SER A 91 -14.34 28.16 -6.08
N LYS A 92 -14.65 29.06 -5.13
CA LYS A 92 -14.01 29.16 -3.81
C LYS A 92 -14.66 28.24 -2.76
N GLU A 93 -15.85 27.72 -3.03
CA GLU A 93 -16.60 26.88 -2.08
C GLU A 93 -15.98 25.48 -1.86
N LYS A 94 -14.91 25.13 -2.58
CA LYS A 94 -14.21 23.83 -2.45
C LYS A 94 -13.66 23.55 -1.04
N THR A 95 -13.26 24.58 -0.29
CA THR A 95 -12.70 24.44 1.06
C THR A 95 -13.59 25.04 2.15
N ASN A 96 -14.48 25.96 1.78
CA ASN A 96 -15.34 26.67 2.70
C ASN A 96 -16.60 27.10 1.96
N SER A 97 -17.75 26.50 2.29
CA SER A 97 -19.02 26.82 1.65
C SER A 97 -19.39 28.30 1.83
N PHE A 98 -20.13 28.89 0.89
CA PHE A 98 -20.58 30.28 1.04
C PHE A 98 -21.53 30.43 2.24
N ASP A 99 -22.40 29.45 2.41
CA ASP A 99 -23.31 29.30 3.54
C ASP A 99 -22.86 28.18 4.49
N LYS A 100 -23.42 28.14 5.69
CA LYS A 100 -23.14 27.17 6.76
C LYS A 100 -24.46 26.63 7.27
N THR A 101 -24.50 25.36 7.64
CA THR A 101 -25.63 24.80 8.36
C THR A 101 -25.48 25.08 9.85
N GLY A 102 -26.40 25.86 10.41
CA GLY A 102 -26.60 26.01 11.84
C GLY A 102 -27.73 25.11 12.33
N VAL A 103 -27.59 24.52 13.51
CA VAL A 103 -28.65 23.79 14.23
C VAL A 103 -28.66 24.29 15.65
N ALA A 104 -29.76 24.91 16.07
CA ALA A 104 -29.97 25.31 17.46
C ALA A 104 -31.03 24.41 18.09
N THR A 105 -30.72 23.82 19.25
CA THR A 105 -31.61 22.88 19.94
C THR A 105 -32.05 23.47 21.27
N PHE A 106 -33.35 23.44 21.55
CA PHE A 106 -33.93 23.84 22.83
C PHE A 106 -34.22 22.59 23.66
N GLY A 107 -33.62 22.52 24.84
CA GLY A 107 -33.69 21.36 25.73
C GLY A 107 -32.91 20.15 25.23
N ASN A 108 -33.34 19.00 25.73
CA ASN A 108 -32.94 17.68 25.31
C ASN A 108 -34.18 16.77 25.39
N LYS A 109 -34.05 15.51 24.99
CA LYS A 109 -35.18 14.57 25.01
C LYS A 109 -35.84 14.46 26.38
N GLN A 110 -35.08 14.40 27.47
CA GLN A 110 -35.64 14.31 28.81
C GLN A 110 -36.48 15.55 29.13
N ASN A 111 -35.99 16.75 28.79
CA ASN A 111 -36.77 17.97 28.99
C ASN A 111 -38.07 17.96 28.17
N GLN A 112 -38.03 17.41 26.95
CA GLN A 112 -39.22 17.30 26.10
C GLN A 112 -40.22 16.30 26.67
N ASP A 113 -39.75 15.12 27.05
CA ASP A 113 -40.59 14.07 27.63
C ASP A 113 -41.24 14.58 28.93
N GLU A 114 -40.50 15.26 29.81
CA GLU A 114 -41.02 15.90 31.04
C GLU A 114 -42.03 17.02 30.76
N LEU A 115 -41.82 17.80 29.69
CA LEU A 115 -42.71 18.90 29.31
C LEU A 115 -44.06 18.39 28.79
N LEU A 116 -44.05 17.24 28.11
CA LEU A 116 -45.22 16.63 27.47
C LEU A 116 -45.91 15.57 28.35
N ASP A 117 -45.27 15.12 29.44
CA ASP A 117 -45.82 14.10 30.32
C ASP A 117 -47.17 14.51 30.93
N GLY A 118 -48.11 13.57 30.94
CA GLY A 118 -49.47 13.77 31.44
C GLY A 118 -50.32 14.82 30.68
N LYS A 119 -49.86 15.33 29.53
CA LYS A 119 -50.59 16.33 28.73
C LYS A 119 -51.62 15.70 27.79
N SER A 120 -52.76 16.37 27.65
CA SER A 120 -53.75 16.01 26.63
C SER A 120 -53.21 16.28 25.22
N PRO A 121 -53.74 15.61 24.17
CA PRO A 121 -53.31 15.84 22.79
C PRO A 121 -53.36 17.31 22.36
N ASP A 122 -54.39 18.06 22.79
CA ASP A 122 -54.52 19.50 22.48
C ASP A 122 -53.46 20.35 23.21
N GLU A 123 -53.14 20.02 24.46
CA GLU A 123 -52.05 20.68 25.19
C GLU A 123 -50.70 20.41 24.54
N VAL A 124 -50.42 19.14 24.16
CA VAL A 124 -49.20 18.77 23.43
C VAL A 124 -49.09 19.58 22.15
N LYS A 125 -50.16 19.65 21.36
CA LYS A 125 -50.21 20.46 20.13
C LYS A 125 -49.87 21.93 20.41
N ASN A 126 -50.49 22.55 21.41
CA ASN A 126 -50.24 23.95 21.74
C ASN A 126 -48.80 24.20 22.19
N ILE A 127 -48.21 23.27 22.95
CA ILE A 127 -46.80 23.33 23.35
C ILE A 127 -45.89 23.29 22.11
N LEU A 128 -46.08 22.32 21.21
CA LEU A 128 -45.23 22.18 20.02
C LEU A 128 -45.33 23.41 19.10
N ILE A 129 -46.53 24.00 18.96
CA ILE A 129 -46.73 25.25 18.21
C ILE A 129 -45.97 26.40 18.86
N ALA A 130 -46.03 26.53 20.19
CA ALA A 130 -45.30 27.57 20.92
C ALA A 130 -43.78 27.39 20.84
N GLU A 131 -43.27 26.16 20.92
CA GLU A 131 -41.85 25.85 20.73
C GLU A 131 -41.37 26.22 19.33
N SER A 132 -42.13 25.82 18.31
CA SER A 132 -41.83 26.19 16.92
C SER A 132 -41.86 27.72 16.74
N LYS A 133 -42.88 28.40 17.25
CA LYS A 133 -43.00 29.86 17.17
C LYS A 133 -41.85 30.57 17.88
N GLY A 134 -41.46 30.12 19.08
CA GLY A 134 -40.35 30.70 19.82
C GLY A 134 -39.01 30.53 19.10
N MET A 135 -38.77 29.38 18.47
CA MET A 135 -37.59 29.16 17.64
C MET A 135 -37.61 30.01 16.36
N ALA A 136 -38.77 30.19 15.74
CA ALA A 136 -38.95 31.05 14.59
C ALA A 136 -38.67 32.53 14.93
N GLU A 137 -39.22 33.04 16.05
CA GLU A 137 -38.94 34.38 16.56
C GLU A 137 -37.44 34.58 16.84
N TYR A 138 -36.79 33.58 17.43
CA TYR A 138 -35.34 33.58 17.66
C TYR A 138 -34.54 33.80 16.35
N ALA A 139 -34.90 33.09 15.27
CA ALA A 139 -34.22 33.18 13.98
C ALA A 139 -34.58 34.45 13.20
N ASP A 140 -35.83 34.91 13.29
CA ASP A 140 -36.29 36.14 12.63
C ASP A 140 -35.48 37.36 13.08
N HIS A 141 -35.21 37.46 14.38
CA HIS A 141 -34.42 38.55 14.96
C HIS A 141 -32.90 38.32 14.87
N PHE A 142 -32.43 37.19 14.31
CA PHE A 142 -31.00 36.87 14.26
C PHE A 142 -30.19 37.93 13.50
N ASN A 143 -30.70 38.39 12.36
CA ASN A 143 -30.00 39.36 11.51
C ASN A 143 -29.96 40.77 12.10
N GLU A 144 -30.79 41.06 13.11
CA GLU A 144 -30.77 42.31 13.85
C GLU A 144 -29.69 42.27 14.96
N ARG A 145 -29.44 41.08 15.52
CA ARG A 145 -28.40 40.87 16.55
C ARG A 145 -27.00 40.79 15.96
N HIS A 146 -26.86 40.44 14.69
CA HIS A 146 -25.56 40.11 14.10
C HIS A 146 -25.26 40.82 12.79
N GLN A 147 -24.05 41.39 12.71
CA GLN A 147 -23.59 42.14 11.54
C GLN A 147 -22.76 41.28 10.58
N PHE A 148 -21.99 40.33 11.11
CA PHE A 148 -21.02 39.53 10.37
C PHE A 148 -21.46 38.09 10.14
N ILE A 149 -22.61 37.67 10.67
CA ILE A 149 -23.23 36.38 10.38
C ILE A 149 -24.70 36.65 10.15
N LYS A 150 -25.26 36.15 9.04
CA LYS A 150 -26.69 36.30 8.74
C LYS A 150 -27.39 34.96 8.62
N VAL A 151 -28.66 34.86 8.99
CA VAL A 151 -29.54 33.75 8.62
C VAL A 151 -30.28 34.12 7.33
N ALA A 152 -30.17 33.27 6.32
CA ALA A 152 -30.87 33.43 5.05
C ALA A 152 -32.22 32.71 5.04
N ARG A 153 -32.31 31.55 5.69
CA ARG A 153 -33.56 30.81 5.85
C ARG A 153 -33.46 29.90 7.06
N TYR A 154 -34.60 29.46 7.58
CA TYR A 154 -34.65 28.47 8.65
C TYR A 154 -35.81 27.50 8.51
N THR A 155 -35.75 26.42 9.27
CA THR A 155 -36.87 25.50 9.50
C THR A 155 -36.83 24.96 10.92
N THR A 156 -37.94 25.06 11.63
CA THR A 156 -38.10 24.51 12.99
C THR A 156 -38.62 23.10 12.93
N ASN A 157 -38.12 22.21 13.78
CA ASN A 157 -38.52 20.82 13.89
C ASN A 157 -38.97 20.55 15.33
N VAL A 158 -40.25 20.28 15.51
CA VAL A 158 -40.87 19.87 16.78
C VAL A 158 -41.50 18.47 16.68
N ASP A 159 -41.27 17.81 15.54
CA ASP A 159 -41.76 16.47 15.20
C ASP A 159 -40.70 15.38 15.39
N GLU A 160 -39.61 15.71 16.08
CA GLU A 160 -38.54 14.78 16.46
C GLU A 160 -38.40 14.72 17.99
N SER A 161 -37.45 13.93 18.49
CA SER A 161 -37.24 13.72 19.94
C SER A 161 -36.84 14.97 20.74
N THR A 162 -36.40 16.05 20.09
CA THR A 162 -36.05 17.31 20.77
C THR A 162 -36.31 18.48 19.83
N PRO A 163 -36.99 19.55 20.28
CA PRO A 163 -37.22 20.76 19.50
C PRO A 163 -35.90 21.40 19.04
N HIS A 164 -35.79 21.65 17.74
CA HIS A 164 -34.61 22.31 17.19
C HIS A 164 -34.92 23.09 15.91
N ILE A 165 -34.01 23.96 15.50
CA ILE A 165 -34.13 24.80 14.31
C ILE A 165 -32.86 24.67 13.45
N HIS A 166 -33.07 24.38 12.17
CA HIS A 166 -32.03 24.39 11.14
C HIS A 166 -31.98 25.76 10.49
N MET A 167 -30.79 26.33 10.33
CA MET A 167 -30.58 27.66 9.78
C MET A 167 -29.51 27.65 8.69
N GLN A 168 -29.78 28.34 7.58
CA GLN A 168 -28.77 28.66 6.57
C GLN A 168 -28.04 29.93 7.00
N MET A 169 -26.83 29.79 7.53
CA MET A 169 -26.04 30.90 8.04
C MET A 169 -25.02 31.38 6.99
N ILE A 170 -24.85 32.69 6.82
CA ILE A 170 -23.98 33.33 5.83
C ILE A 170 -22.88 34.10 6.58
N PRO A 171 -21.64 33.56 6.66
CA PRO A 171 -20.52 34.27 7.26
C PRO A 171 -20.04 35.43 6.38
N LEU A 172 -19.90 36.61 6.98
CA LEU A 172 -19.46 37.85 6.33
C LEU A 172 -18.11 38.34 6.87
N GLY A 173 -17.27 37.43 7.36
CA GLY A 173 -15.94 37.76 7.88
C GLY A 173 -14.94 38.28 6.83
N ARG A 174 -13.78 38.76 7.29
CA ARG A 174 -12.65 39.16 6.43
C ARG A 174 -11.38 38.45 6.86
N THR A 175 -10.49 38.20 5.90
CA THR A 175 -9.12 37.76 6.20
C THR A 175 -8.33 38.88 6.88
N ALA A 176 -7.18 38.55 7.50
CA ALA A 176 -6.27 39.53 8.06
C ALA A 176 -5.82 40.62 7.06
N LYS A 177 -5.81 40.32 5.75
CA LYS A 177 -5.48 41.27 4.67
C LYS A 177 -6.72 42.04 4.14
N GLY A 178 -7.82 42.07 4.89
CA GLY A 178 -9.06 42.79 4.53
C GLY A 178 -9.94 42.14 3.46
N LYS A 179 -9.46 41.07 2.80
CA LYS A 179 -10.21 40.34 1.76
C LYS A 179 -11.47 39.67 2.34
N PRO A 180 -12.64 39.76 1.69
CA PRO A 180 -13.82 38.97 2.04
C PRO A 180 -13.49 37.48 2.26
N SER A 181 -14.10 36.89 3.29
CA SER A 181 -13.89 35.49 3.70
C SER A 181 -15.24 34.81 3.96
N MET A 182 -15.35 33.55 3.56
CA MET A 182 -16.51 32.67 3.88
C MET A 182 -16.29 31.89 5.19
N SER A 183 -15.16 32.14 5.86
CA SER A 183 -14.81 31.45 7.10
C SER A 183 -15.68 31.90 8.25
N LEU A 184 -16.35 30.95 8.90
CA LEU A 184 -17.08 31.18 10.15
C LEU A 184 -16.17 31.79 11.23
N ASN A 185 -14.94 31.28 11.37
CA ASN A 185 -13.98 31.81 12.35
C ASN A 185 -13.64 33.28 12.11
N ALA A 186 -13.53 33.69 10.83
CA ALA A 186 -13.29 35.08 10.50
C ALA A 186 -14.51 35.96 10.82
N ALA A 187 -15.72 35.43 10.61
CA ALA A 187 -16.96 36.13 10.94
C ALA A 187 -17.15 36.27 12.45
N LEU A 188 -16.93 35.20 13.23
CA LEU A 188 -17.03 35.22 14.69
C LEU A 188 -16.06 36.21 15.33
N LYS A 189 -14.82 36.29 14.82
CA LYS A 189 -13.84 37.28 15.30
C LYS A 189 -14.29 38.71 15.01
N ALA A 190 -14.83 38.94 13.81
CA ALA A 190 -15.35 40.26 13.42
C ALA A 190 -16.58 40.63 14.27
N GLU A 191 -17.48 39.68 14.52
CA GLU A 191 -18.65 39.85 15.38
C GLU A 191 -18.23 40.19 16.82
N TYR A 192 -17.29 39.42 17.38
CA TYR A 192 -16.75 39.68 18.72
C TYR A 192 -16.15 41.08 18.81
N GLN A 193 -15.31 41.47 17.85
CA GLN A 193 -14.71 42.80 17.83
C GLN A 193 -15.76 43.91 17.68
N TYR A 194 -16.78 43.69 16.86
CA TYR A 194 -17.86 44.64 16.66
C TYR A 194 -18.68 44.87 17.92
N GLN A 195 -19.04 43.80 18.64
CA GLN A 195 -19.89 43.89 19.82
C GLN A 195 -19.14 44.27 21.10
N THR A 196 -17.87 43.87 21.25
CA THR A 196 -17.10 44.08 22.49
C THR A 196 -16.05 45.18 22.38
N GLY A 197 -15.76 45.67 21.18
CA GLY A 197 -14.63 46.56 20.89
C GLY A 197 -13.24 45.91 21.02
N SER A 198 -13.15 44.65 21.47
CA SER A 198 -11.90 43.94 21.73
C SER A 198 -11.57 42.93 20.64
N SER A 199 -10.29 42.74 20.34
CA SER A 199 -9.87 41.72 19.37
C SER A 199 -9.68 40.36 20.05
N ILE A 200 -9.99 39.27 19.34
CA ILE A 200 -9.79 37.90 19.84
C ILE A 200 -9.05 37.04 18.83
N THR A 201 -7.98 36.39 19.27
CA THR A 201 -7.16 35.51 18.44
C THR A 201 -7.65 34.06 18.50
N ASP A 202 -8.12 33.61 19.67
CA ASP A 202 -8.63 32.26 19.90
C ASP A 202 -10.06 32.11 19.33
N THR A 203 -10.18 31.31 18.28
CA THR A 203 -11.46 31.03 17.62
C THR A 203 -12.42 30.23 18.48
N ARG A 204 -11.93 29.41 19.42
CA ARG A 204 -12.80 28.63 20.31
C ARG A 204 -13.47 29.54 21.33
N LYS A 205 -12.74 30.52 21.87
CA LYS A 205 -13.31 31.54 22.75
C LYS A 205 -14.32 32.42 22.02
N ALA A 206 -14.02 32.81 20.78
CA ALA A 206 -14.98 33.57 19.96
C ALA A 206 -16.28 32.79 19.71
N LEU A 207 -16.18 31.48 19.40
CA LEU A 207 -17.35 30.61 19.25
C LEU A 207 -18.10 30.41 20.57
N SER A 208 -17.39 30.25 21.69
CA SER A 208 -18.01 30.07 23.02
C SER A 208 -18.81 31.30 23.42
N TRP A 209 -18.24 32.50 23.26
CA TRP A 209 -18.92 33.76 23.50
C TRP A 209 -20.16 33.91 22.60
N PHE A 210 -20.01 33.61 21.31
CA PHE A 210 -21.13 33.71 20.37
C PHE A 210 -22.27 32.74 20.73
N ARG A 211 -21.94 31.49 21.06
CA ARG A 211 -22.90 30.50 21.54
C ARG A 211 -23.59 30.95 22.82
N GLU A 212 -22.87 31.57 23.74
CA GLU A 212 -23.48 32.08 24.96
C GLU A 212 -24.59 33.09 24.69
N GLN A 213 -24.38 34.02 23.76
CA GLN A 213 -25.44 34.96 23.37
C GLN A 213 -26.61 34.24 22.70
N GLU A 214 -26.32 33.34 21.76
CA GLU A 214 -27.36 32.69 20.97
C GLU A 214 -28.15 31.62 21.73
N ASP A 215 -27.49 30.84 22.60
CA ASP A 215 -28.16 29.88 23.48
C ASP A 215 -29.14 30.62 24.42
N ASN A 216 -28.74 31.78 24.95
CA ASN A 216 -29.62 32.61 25.79
C ASN A 216 -30.77 33.24 25.00
N ALA A 217 -30.51 33.74 23.79
CA ALA A 217 -31.54 34.31 22.91
C ALA A 217 -32.59 33.26 22.51
N LEU A 218 -32.15 32.04 22.22
CA LEU A 218 -33.04 30.90 21.94
C LEU A 218 -33.91 30.58 23.15
N VAL A 219 -33.30 30.40 24.33
CA VAL A 219 -34.06 30.11 25.57
C VAL A 219 -35.05 31.21 25.86
N SER A 220 -34.66 32.48 25.76
CA SER A 220 -35.54 33.62 26.02
C SER A 220 -36.76 33.63 25.08
N SER A 221 -36.54 33.40 23.78
CA SER A 221 -37.60 33.41 22.77
C SER A 221 -38.60 32.27 22.98
N VAL A 222 -38.10 31.05 23.23
CA VAL A 222 -38.96 29.88 23.47
C VAL A 222 -39.67 29.97 24.83
N SER A 223 -38.99 30.46 25.86
CA SER A 223 -39.58 30.66 27.21
C SER A 223 -40.76 31.62 27.18
N LYS A 224 -40.63 32.73 26.44
CA LYS A 224 -41.68 33.73 26.24
C LYS A 224 -42.92 33.11 25.60
N GLU A 225 -42.74 32.35 24.52
CA GLU A 225 -43.85 31.72 23.81
C GLU A 225 -44.51 30.58 24.60
N LEU A 226 -43.74 29.83 25.38
CA LEU A 226 -44.27 28.82 26.29
C LEU A 226 -44.95 29.41 27.53
N GLY A 227 -44.80 30.71 27.81
CA GLY A 227 -45.23 31.32 29.06
C GLY A 227 -44.55 30.71 30.29
N LYS A 228 -43.32 30.20 30.13
CA LYS A 228 -42.58 29.45 31.13
C LYS A 228 -41.19 30.03 31.31
N ASP A 229 -40.82 30.31 32.55
CA ASP A 229 -39.48 30.81 32.85
C ASP A 229 -38.46 29.67 32.89
N TYR A 230 -37.56 29.65 31.90
CA TYR A 230 -36.43 28.73 31.86
C TYR A 230 -35.11 29.45 32.09
N SER A 231 -34.32 28.93 33.03
CA SER A 231 -32.94 29.34 33.25
C SER A 231 -32.01 28.43 32.45
N LEU A 232 -31.21 29.01 31.54
CA LEU A 232 -30.18 28.27 30.82
C LEU A 232 -29.21 27.65 31.82
N THR A 233 -29.20 26.32 31.87
CA THR A 233 -28.19 25.57 32.59
C THR A 233 -27.19 25.08 31.56
N ARG A 234 -26.02 25.73 31.55
CA ARG A 234 -24.84 25.10 30.95
C ARG A 234 -24.52 23.93 31.87
N THR A 235 -24.38 22.72 31.33
CA THR A 235 -23.69 21.67 32.06
C THR A 235 -22.28 22.21 32.33
N ASN A 236 -22.07 22.75 33.54
CA ASN A 236 -20.77 23.25 34.02
C ASN A 236 -19.76 22.12 34.21
N GLU A 237 -20.02 20.95 33.65
CA GLU A 237 -18.98 20.22 32.95
C GLU A 237 -18.45 21.08 31.77
N HIS A 238 -17.75 22.17 32.11
CA HIS A 238 -16.36 22.22 31.67
C HIS A 238 -15.88 20.80 31.91
N VAL A 239 -15.65 20.02 30.87
CA VAL A 239 -15.00 18.76 31.15
C VAL A 239 -13.68 19.17 31.79
N GLN A 240 -13.61 19.01 33.12
CA GLN A 240 -12.44 19.31 33.94
C GLN A 240 -11.24 18.49 33.49
N ASP A 241 -11.46 17.63 32.52
CA ASP A 241 -10.46 17.06 31.69
C ASP A 241 -10.86 17.42 30.23
N PHE A 242 -10.28 18.46 29.62
CA PHE A 242 -10.36 18.61 28.15
C PHE A 242 -9.83 17.33 27.50
N ASP A 243 -8.94 16.58 28.17
CA ASP A 243 -8.63 15.21 27.76
C ASP A 243 -9.75 14.22 28.05
N ALA A 244 -10.67 14.41 29.01
CA ALA A 244 -11.87 13.58 29.12
C ALA A 244 -12.93 14.00 28.11
N TYR A 245 -13.07 15.28 27.73
CA TYR A 245 -13.95 15.64 26.61
C TYR A 245 -13.36 15.11 25.32
N LYS A 246 -12.05 15.25 25.13
CA LYS A 246 -11.32 14.71 23.99
C LYS A 246 -11.35 13.19 24.02
N LYS A 247 -11.21 12.51 25.17
CA LYS A 247 -11.36 11.04 25.29
C LYS A 247 -12.82 10.61 25.12
N ILE A 248 -13.80 11.37 25.60
CA ILE A 248 -15.23 11.05 25.43
C ILE A 248 -15.63 11.29 23.99
N LYS A 249 -15.15 12.37 23.37
CA LYS A 249 -15.35 12.71 21.96
C LYS A 249 -14.58 11.77 21.05
N GLU A 250 -13.33 11.43 21.35
CA GLU A 250 -12.56 10.37 20.68
C GLU A 250 -13.26 9.03 20.89
N ARG A 251 -13.72 8.68 22.09
CA ARG A 251 -14.56 7.49 22.30
C ARG A 251 -15.90 7.58 21.57
N LEU A 252 -16.48 8.77 21.37
CA LEU A 252 -17.74 8.95 20.65
C LEU A 252 -17.51 8.89 19.15
N ASP A 253 -16.41 9.45 18.66
CA ASP A 253 -15.98 9.42 17.27
C ASP A 253 -15.53 7.99 16.93
N ASP A 254 -14.78 7.32 17.82
CA ASP A 254 -14.43 5.90 17.78
C ASP A 254 -15.68 5.05 17.87
N LYS A 255 -16.63 5.32 18.78
CA LYS A 255 -17.92 4.63 18.82
C LYS A 255 -18.76 4.93 17.59
N THR A 256 -18.65 6.11 16.99
CA THR A 256 -19.40 6.48 15.78
C THR A 256 -18.80 5.78 14.58
N GLU A 257 -17.48 5.73 14.47
CA GLU A 257 -16.75 4.98 13.45
C GLU A 257 -16.91 3.47 13.66
N GLU A 258 -16.92 3.00 14.90
CA GLU A 258 -17.22 1.61 15.27
C GLU A 258 -18.69 1.31 14.96
N ASN A 259 -19.64 2.19 15.25
CA ASN A 259 -21.04 2.02 14.86
C ASN A 259 -21.20 2.06 13.33
N LYS A 260 -20.41 2.87 12.61
CA LYS A 260 -20.38 2.84 11.13
C LYS A 260 -19.76 1.55 10.62
N ARG A 261 -18.71 1.05 11.26
CA ARG A 261 -18.08 -0.25 10.95
C ARG A 261 -19.06 -1.38 11.24
N GLN A 262 -19.69 -1.40 12.41
CA GLN A 262 -20.75 -2.32 12.79
C GLN A 262 -21.94 -2.22 11.86
N ALA A 263 -22.38 -1.03 11.44
CA ALA A 263 -23.45 -0.88 10.46
C ALA A 263 -23.04 -1.41 9.07
N LYS A 264 -21.78 -1.20 8.66
CA LYS A 264 -21.23 -1.81 7.43
C LYS A 264 -21.12 -3.33 7.56
N ILE A 265 -20.69 -3.83 8.71
CA ILE A 265 -20.56 -5.25 9.05
C ILE A 265 -21.95 -5.89 9.11
N LEU A 266 -22.94 -5.24 9.72
CA LEU A 266 -24.33 -5.68 9.77
C LEU A 266 -24.92 -5.69 8.37
N LYS A 267 -24.75 -4.63 7.57
CA LYS A 267 -25.20 -4.61 6.17
C LYS A 267 -24.50 -5.69 5.33
N PHE A 268 -23.21 -5.92 5.58
CA PHE A 268 -22.46 -7.00 4.98
C PHE A 268 -23.01 -8.37 5.40
N HIS A 269 -23.26 -8.59 6.69
CA HIS A 269 -23.87 -9.81 7.22
C HIS A 269 -25.31 -10.00 6.74
N GLU A 270 -26.12 -8.96 6.62
CA GLU A 270 -27.46 -9.01 6.02
C GLU A 270 -27.38 -9.44 4.56
N THR A 271 -26.44 -8.84 3.81
CA THR A 271 -26.19 -9.20 2.41
C THR A 271 -25.69 -10.65 2.29
N GLU A 272 -24.74 -11.05 3.14
CA GLU A 272 -24.19 -12.41 3.15
C GLU A 272 -25.19 -13.45 3.66
N MET A 273 -26.05 -13.11 4.63
CA MET A 273 -27.16 -13.95 5.07
C MET A 273 -28.19 -14.11 3.95
N SER A 274 -28.54 -13.04 3.24
CA SER A 274 -29.44 -13.11 2.08
C SER A 274 -28.85 -13.99 0.98
N LYS A 275 -27.58 -13.79 0.61
CA LYS A 275 -26.88 -14.66 -0.33
C LYS A 275 -26.78 -16.09 0.19
N SER A 276 -26.56 -16.30 1.48
CA SER A 276 -26.46 -17.63 2.07
C SER A 276 -27.80 -18.35 2.05
N LYS A 277 -28.90 -17.64 2.28
CA LYS A 277 -30.25 -18.18 2.07
C LYS A 277 -30.45 -18.55 0.61
N ASP A 278 -30.15 -17.66 -0.32
CA ASP A 278 -30.27 -17.94 -1.76
C ASP A 278 -29.44 -19.17 -2.17
N ARG A 279 -28.18 -19.27 -1.70
CA ARG A 279 -27.31 -20.44 -1.92
C ARG A 279 -27.88 -21.72 -1.33
N ALA A 280 -28.44 -21.67 -0.11
CA ALA A 280 -29.06 -22.84 0.52
C ALA A 280 -30.27 -23.31 -0.30
N ILE A 281 -31.12 -22.38 -0.74
CA ILE A 281 -32.30 -22.68 -1.56
C ILE A 281 -31.88 -23.29 -2.89
N GLU A 282 -30.90 -22.70 -3.58
CA GLU A 282 -30.36 -23.25 -4.83
C GLU A 282 -29.72 -24.64 -4.64
N PHE A 283 -29.00 -24.84 -3.53
CA PHE A 283 -28.40 -26.13 -3.22
C PHE A 283 -29.46 -27.21 -3.02
N ILE A 284 -30.52 -26.90 -2.28
CA ILE A 284 -31.69 -27.78 -2.09
C ILE A 284 -32.36 -28.04 -3.44
N ALA A 285 -32.60 -27.01 -4.26
CA ALA A 285 -33.22 -27.16 -5.58
C ALA A 285 -32.45 -28.10 -6.51
N ARG A 286 -31.12 -28.04 -6.50
CA ARG A 286 -30.26 -28.86 -7.36
C ARG A 286 -30.14 -30.32 -6.92
N HIS A 287 -30.20 -30.59 -5.61
CA HIS A 287 -29.89 -31.93 -5.06
C HIS A 287 -31.11 -32.64 -4.46
N GLN A 288 -32.20 -31.92 -4.21
CA GLN A 288 -33.48 -32.45 -3.75
C GLN A 288 -34.66 -31.65 -4.35
N PRO A 289 -34.83 -31.67 -5.68
CA PRO A 289 -35.82 -30.84 -6.39
C PRO A 289 -37.27 -31.08 -5.96
N THR A 290 -37.58 -32.27 -5.43
CA THR A 290 -38.92 -32.70 -5.01
C THR A 290 -39.31 -32.25 -3.60
N HIS A 291 -38.44 -31.51 -2.90
CA HIS A 291 -38.73 -30.97 -1.57
C HIS A 291 -39.82 -29.89 -1.65
N LYS A 292 -40.83 -29.97 -0.77
CA LYS A 292 -41.94 -29.00 -0.69
C LYS A 292 -41.75 -28.04 0.48
N VAL A 293 -42.06 -26.77 0.26
CA VAL A 293 -41.95 -25.73 1.30
C VAL A 293 -42.92 -26.01 2.45
N PRO A 294 -42.55 -25.81 3.72
CA PRO A 294 -43.48 -25.94 4.84
C PRO A 294 -44.71 -25.03 4.68
N ILE A 295 -45.89 -25.57 4.98
CA ILE A 295 -47.14 -24.79 5.02
C ILE A 295 -47.00 -23.69 6.07
N SER A 296 -47.27 -22.45 5.66
CA SER A 296 -47.30 -21.28 6.55
C SER A 296 -48.63 -20.54 6.36
N ALA A 297 -48.96 -19.60 7.24
CA ALA A 297 -50.21 -18.83 7.14
C ALA A 297 -50.43 -18.11 5.78
N LYS A 298 -49.38 -17.96 4.96
CA LYS A 298 -49.41 -17.33 3.63
C LYS A 298 -49.39 -18.31 2.44
N VAL A 299 -49.22 -19.61 2.67
CA VAL A 299 -49.12 -20.63 1.61
C VAL A 299 -50.12 -21.74 1.90
N GLN A 300 -51.20 -21.79 1.12
CA GLN A 300 -52.27 -22.80 1.27
C GLN A 300 -51.90 -24.14 0.61
N GLU A 301 -51.19 -24.11 -0.53
CA GLU A 301 -50.67 -25.29 -1.21
C GLU A 301 -49.16 -25.16 -1.46
N PRO A 302 -48.31 -26.02 -0.88
CA PRO A 302 -46.86 -25.89 -0.97
C PRO A 302 -46.31 -26.43 -2.30
N HIS A 303 -45.46 -25.64 -2.93
CA HIS A 303 -44.83 -25.98 -4.21
C HIS A 303 -43.48 -26.68 -4.02
N GLU A 304 -43.05 -27.45 -5.03
CA GLU A 304 -41.71 -28.01 -5.07
C GLU A 304 -40.67 -26.89 -5.24
N VAL A 305 -39.54 -27.01 -4.53
CA VAL A 305 -38.45 -26.02 -4.49
C VAL A 305 -37.87 -25.68 -5.86
N GLN A 306 -37.91 -26.62 -6.82
CA GLN A 306 -37.43 -26.42 -8.18
C GLN A 306 -38.32 -25.47 -9.02
N THR A 307 -39.58 -25.27 -8.60
CA THR A 307 -40.52 -24.39 -9.32
C THR A 307 -40.26 -22.92 -8.96
N ALA A 308 -40.60 -22.00 -9.86
CA ALA A 308 -40.46 -20.56 -9.61
C ALA A 308 -41.26 -20.09 -8.37
N GLN A 309 -42.39 -20.74 -8.09
CA GLN A 309 -43.24 -20.43 -6.94
C GLN A 309 -42.68 -21.02 -5.65
N GLY A 310 -42.25 -22.28 -5.65
CA GLY A 310 -41.59 -22.90 -4.49
C GLY A 310 -40.27 -22.21 -4.12
N PHE A 311 -39.51 -21.73 -5.11
CA PHE A 311 -38.30 -20.95 -4.88
C PHE A 311 -38.60 -19.62 -4.17
N LYS A 312 -39.67 -18.91 -4.58
CA LYS A 312 -40.13 -17.68 -3.91
C LYS A 312 -40.64 -17.95 -2.49
N GLU A 313 -41.39 -19.04 -2.30
CA GLU A 313 -41.89 -19.46 -0.99
C GLU A 313 -40.73 -19.76 -0.02
N HIS A 314 -39.69 -20.47 -0.49
CA HIS A 314 -38.49 -20.72 0.32
C HIS A 314 -37.74 -19.46 0.76
N LYS A 315 -37.74 -18.37 -0.03
CA LYS A 315 -37.16 -17.09 0.40
C LYS A 315 -37.85 -16.50 1.63
N MET A 316 -39.12 -16.84 1.82
CA MET A 316 -39.93 -16.37 2.95
C MET A 316 -39.75 -17.23 4.22
N THR A 317 -39.04 -18.36 4.13
CA THR A 317 -38.80 -19.25 5.27
C THR A 317 -37.63 -18.81 6.16
N SER A 318 -37.57 -19.37 7.37
CA SER A 318 -36.51 -19.07 8.34
C SER A 318 -35.15 -19.58 7.84
N ALA A 319 -34.08 -18.84 8.13
CA ALA A 319 -32.73 -19.26 7.74
C ALA A 319 -32.36 -20.62 8.33
N SER A 320 -32.71 -20.85 9.59
CA SER A 320 -32.42 -22.10 10.31
C SER A 320 -32.98 -23.32 9.60
N TYR A 321 -34.22 -23.22 9.10
CA TYR A 321 -34.84 -24.31 8.36
C TYR A 321 -34.10 -24.61 7.06
N LEU A 322 -33.81 -23.57 6.26
CA LEU A 322 -33.06 -23.72 5.00
C LEU A 322 -31.69 -24.35 5.23
N PHE A 323 -30.97 -23.91 6.26
CA PHE A 323 -29.66 -24.48 6.61
C PHE A 323 -29.76 -25.93 7.07
N GLN A 324 -30.75 -26.27 7.90
CA GLN A 324 -30.94 -27.64 8.36
C GLN A 324 -31.23 -28.58 7.18
N SER A 325 -32.16 -28.22 6.30
CA SER A 325 -32.47 -29.01 5.10
C SER A 325 -31.26 -29.18 4.19
N ALA A 326 -30.48 -28.11 3.97
CA ALA A 326 -29.24 -28.19 3.20
C ALA A 326 -28.19 -29.10 3.89
N MET A 327 -28.05 -29.03 5.20
CA MET A 327 -27.11 -29.84 5.98
C MET A 327 -27.45 -31.33 5.94
N GLU A 328 -28.74 -31.69 6.01
CA GLU A 328 -29.18 -33.08 5.87
C GLU A 328 -28.78 -33.67 4.51
N ILE A 329 -28.92 -32.88 3.43
CA ILE A 329 -28.47 -33.24 2.09
C ILE A 329 -26.93 -33.41 2.06
N VAL A 330 -26.17 -32.44 2.60
CA VAL A 330 -24.70 -32.53 2.68
C VAL A 330 -24.26 -33.78 3.44
N GLN A 331 -24.86 -34.06 4.60
CA GLN A 331 -24.55 -35.25 5.40
C GLN A 331 -24.80 -36.54 4.63
N LYS A 332 -25.92 -36.62 3.89
CA LYS A 332 -26.23 -37.76 3.02
C LYS A 332 -25.13 -37.99 1.97
N TYR A 333 -24.70 -36.94 1.26
CA TYR A 333 -23.64 -37.07 0.26
C TYR A 333 -22.25 -37.28 0.88
N ALA A 334 -21.98 -36.72 2.06
CA ALA A 334 -20.73 -36.94 2.79
C ALA A 334 -20.59 -38.42 3.19
N LYS A 335 -21.66 -39.04 3.70
CA LYS A 335 -21.68 -40.48 3.99
C LYS A 335 -21.38 -41.32 2.74
N LEU A 336 -22.06 -41.05 1.63
CA LEU A 336 -21.81 -41.71 0.35
C LEU A 336 -20.36 -41.51 -0.15
N THR A 337 -19.79 -40.33 0.07
CA THR A 337 -18.42 -40.01 -0.36
C THR A 337 -17.39 -40.71 0.51
N VAL A 338 -17.57 -40.73 1.84
CA VAL A 338 -16.72 -41.48 2.77
C VAL A 338 -16.72 -42.96 2.42
N GLU A 339 -17.88 -43.53 2.09
CA GLU A 339 -17.96 -44.91 1.63
C GLU A 339 -17.17 -45.15 0.33
N LYS A 340 -17.21 -44.21 -0.62
CA LYS A 340 -16.38 -44.27 -1.84
C LYS A 340 -14.89 -44.13 -1.54
N ILE A 341 -14.50 -43.20 -0.66
CA ILE A 341 -13.11 -43.00 -0.24
C ILE A 341 -12.57 -44.25 0.43
N LYS A 342 -13.32 -44.86 1.36
CA LYS A 342 -12.93 -46.13 1.99
C LYS A 342 -12.66 -47.23 0.95
N LYS A 343 -13.49 -47.29 -0.10
CA LYS A 343 -13.26 -48.23 -1.22
C LYS A 343 -11.98 -47.89 -2.00
N TRP A 344 -11.71 -46.61 -2.25
CA TRP A 344 -10.49 -46.15 -2.92
C TRP A 344 -9.23 -46.32 -2.09
N GLU A 345 -9.25 -46.01 -0.79
CA GLU A 345 -8.15 -46.24 0.16
C GLU A 345 -7.74 -47.71 0.17
N LYS A 346 -8.73 -48.61 0.25
CA LYS A 346 -8.47 -50.05 0.13
C LYS A 346 -7.78 -50.39 -1.19
N SER A 347 -8.25 -49.85 -2.31
CA SER A 347 -7.63 -50.05 -3.62
C SER A 347 -6.20 -49.48 -3.72
N LEU A 348 -5.93 -48.35 -3.06
CA LEU A 348 -4.59 -47.73 -3.03
C LEU A 348 -3.63 -48.53 -2.15
N GLN A 349 -4.07 -49.02 -0.99
CA GLN A 349 -3.28 -49.91 -0.15
C GLN A 349 -2.88 -51.18 -0.91
N ASP A 350 -3.82 -51.77 -1.66
CA ASP A 350 -3.53 -52.94 -2.48
C ASP A 350 -2.52 -52.62 -3.60
N ARG A 351 -2.60 -51.42 -4.21
CA ARG A 351 -1.63 -50.96 -5.22
C ARG A 351 -0.26 -50.66 -4.62
N GLN A 352 -0.19 -50.07 -3.43
CA GLN A 352 1.06 -49.80 -2.74
C GLN A 352 1.82 -51.10 -2.45
N LYS A 353 1.13 -52.13 -1.94
CA LYS A 353 1.71 -53.46 -1.74
C LYS A 353 2.32 -54.04 -3.02
N GLN A 354 1.69 -53.80 -4.18
CA GLN A 354 2.23 -54.24 -5.47
C GLN A 354 3.47 -53.42 -5.89
N LEU A 355 3.50 -52.12 -5.60
CA LEU A 355 4.65 -51.27 -5.89
C LEU A 355 5.85 -51.61 -5.00
N ASP A 356 5.64 -51.82 -3.70
CA ASP A 356 6.71 -52.23 -2.77
C ASP A 356 7.37 -53.54 -3.24
N LYS A 357 6.55 -54.50 -3.69
CA LYS A 357 7.04 -55.75 -4.29
C LYS A 357 7.89 -55.48 -5.53
N ARG A 358 7.45 -54.61 -6.44
CA ARG A 358 8.20 -54.24 -7.65
C ARG A 358 9.49 -53.49 -7.34
N GLU A 359 9.50 -52.63 -6.32
CA GLU A 359 10.69 -51.89 -5.90
C GLU A 359 11.75 -52.83 -5.34
N GLN A 360 11.36 -53.83 -4.54
CA GLN A 360 12.26 -54.89 -4.10
C GLN A 360 12.87 -55.65 -5.30
N GLU A 361 12.05 -56.00 -6.30
CA GLU A 361 12.52 -56.63 -7.54
C GLU A 361 13.51 -55.73 -8.32
N ILE A 362 13.25 -54.43 -8.40
CA ILE A 362 14.14 -53.46 -9.08
C ILE A 362 15.45 -53.30 -8.32
N SER A 363 15.41 -53.12 -6.99
CA SER A 363 16.60 -53.00 -6.16
C SER A 363 17.51 -54.23 -6.29
N GLN A 364 16.91 -55.42 -6.36
CA GLN A 364 17.67 -56.64 -6.62
C GLN A 364 18.31 -56.64 -8.01
N ARG A 365 17.60 -56.17 -9.04
CA ARG A 365 18.14 -56.03 -10.40
C ARG A 365 19.27 -54.99 -10.47
N GLU A 366 19.17 -53.87 -9.78
CA GLU A 366 20.22 -52.85 -9.71
C GLU A 366 21.49 -53.36 -9.06
N LYS A 367 21.38 -54.13 -7.96
CA LYS A 367 22.54 -54.80 -7.34
C LYS A 367 23.25 -55.71 -8.33
N ASN A 368 22.47 -56.52 -9.07
CA ASN A 368 23.02 -57.39 -10.11
C ASN A 368 23.69 -56.58 -11.22
N LEU A 369 23.08 -55.46 -11.65
CA LEU A 369 23.63 -54.61 -12.71
C LEU A 369 24.94 -53.93 -12.29
N LYS A 370 25.06 -53.44 -11.05
CA LYS A 370 26.31 -52.90 -10.50
C LYS A 370 27.43 -53.94 -10.48
N GLN A 371 27.10 -55.19 -10.15
CA GLN A 371 28.07 -56.28 -10.20
C GLN A 371 28.57 -56.51 -11.63
N VAL A 372 27.66 -56.52 -12.61
CA VAL A 372 28.00 -56.64 -14.03
C VAL A 372 28.85 -55.46 -14.50
N GLU A 373 28.51 -54.23 -14.13
CA GLU A 373 29.24 -53.02 -14.49
C GLU A 373 30.66 -53.03 -13.92
N LYS A 374 30.84 -53.45 -12.66
CA LYS A 374 32.16 -53.63 -12.05
C LYS A 374 33.01 -54.60 -12.86
N SER A 375 32.45 -55.76 -13.20
CA SER A 375 33.14 -56.76 -14.04
C SER A 375 33.48 -56.23 -15.43
N LEU A 376 32.62 -55.39 -16.02
CA LEU A 376 32.87 -54.74 -17.31
C LEU A 376 34.02 -53.73 -17.21
N ASN A 377 34.04 -52.89 -16.17
CA ASN A 377 35.11 -51.91 -15.94
C ASN A 377 36.46 -52.58 -15.70
N GLU A 378 36.50 -53.65 -14.90
CA GLU A 378 37.71 -54.46 -14.72
C GLU A 378 38.20 -55.03 -16.06
N ARG A 379 37.28 -55.47 -16.93
CA ARG A 379 37.63 -55.93 -18.27
C ARG A 379 38.15 -54.80 -19.15
N GLN A 380 37.57 -53.60 -19.07
CA GLN A 380 38.01 -52.43 -19.83
C GLN A 380 39.40 -51.95 -19.40
N THR A 381 39.70 -51.91 -18.10
CA THR A 381 41.04 -51.55 -17.61
C THR A 381 42.10 -52.51 -18.14
N ARG A 382 41.83 -53.82 -18.10
CA ARG A 382 42.73 -54.83 -18.69
C ARG A 382 42.95 -54.58 -20.18
N LEU A 383 41.89 -54.28 -20.94
CA LEU A 383 42.01 -53.97 -22.37
C LEU A 383 42.89 -52.72 -22.62
N ASN A 384 42.71 -51.64 -21.86
CA ASN A 384 43.52 -50.43 -21.99
C ASN A 384 45.01 -50.67 -21.65
N GLU A 385 45.30 -51.51 -20.66
CA GLU A 385 46.67 -51.92 -20.34
C GLU A 385 47.31 -52.71 -21.49
N TYR A 386 46.56 -53.62 -22.10
CA TYR A 386 47.00 -54.32 -23.32
C TYR A 386 47.26 -53.33 -24.46
N GLU A 387 46.38 -52.36 -24.70
CA GLU A 387 46.56 -51.34 -25.75
C GLU A 387 47.81 -50.48 -25.52
N LYS A 388 48.07 -50.02 -24.29
CA LYS A 388 49.31 -49.28 -23.96
C LYS A 388 50.56 -50.12 -24.20
N GLY A 389 50.52 -51.41 -23.83
CA GLY A 389 51.61 -52.34 -24.11
C GLY A 389 51.88 -52.46 -25.61
N ILE A 390 50.82 -52.48 -26.42
CA ILE A 390 50.93 -52.47 -27.89
C ILE A 390 51.56 -51.17 -28.40
N ASP A 391 51.15 -50.00 -27.90
CA ASP A 391 51.67 -48.72 -28.38
C ASP A 391 53.13 -48.47 -27.97
N GLN A 392 53.53 -48.82 -26.74
CA GLN A 392 54.94 -48.81 -26.33
C GLN A 392 55.80 -49.70 -27.22
N TYR A 393 55.26 -50.86 -27.62
CA TYR A 393 55.93 -51.75 -28.55
C TYR A 393 56.08 -51.10 -29.94
N LYS A 394 55.03 -50.41 -30.44
CA LYS A 394 55.11 -49.64 -31.70
C LYS A 394 56.13 -48.51 -31.64
N GLU A 395 56.20 -47.72 -30.56
CA GLU A 395 57.18 -46.63 -30.43
C GLU A 395 58.62 -47.15 -30.44
N LYS A 396 58.89 -48.25 -29.74
CA LYS A 396 60.19 -48.93 -29.79
C LYS A 396 60.56 -49.35 -31.20
N LEU A 397 59.58 -49.80 -32.00
CA LEU A 397 59.81 -50.13 -33.41
C LEU A 397 60.10 -48.87 -34.25
N VAL A 398 59.40 -47.76 -34.03
CA VAL A 398 59.66 -46.48 -34.73
C VAL A 398 61.03 -45.90 -34.36
N GLY A 399 61.39 -45.90 -33.08
CA GLY A 399 62.70 -45.41 -32.62
C GLY A 399 63.85 -46.18 -33.26
N LYS A 400 63.75 -47.53 -33.28
CA LYS A 400 64.69 -48.37 -34.01
C LYS A 400 64.76 -48.02 -35.51
N ALA A 401 63.64 -47.70 -36.15
CA ALA A 401 63.63 -47.30 -37.55
C ALA A 401 64.33 -45.94 -37.80
N VAL A 402 64.18 -44.96 -36.89
CA VAL A 402 64.86 -43.65 -36.98
C VAL A 402 66.36 -43.76 -36.73
N GLU A 403 66.79 -44.55 -35.74
CA GLU A 403 68.21 -44.81 -35.48
C GLU A 403 68.90 -45.39 -36.72
N ILE A 404 68.23 -46.35 -37.39
CA ILE A 404 68.68 -46.93 -38.65
C ILE A 404 68.83 -45.83 -39.72
N GLY A 405 67.84 -44.95 -39.89
CA GLY A 405 67.90 -43.85 -40.87
C GLY A 405 68.98 -42.80 -40.60
N ASN A 406 69.18 -42.39 -39.35
CA ASN A 406 70.22 -41.43 -38.96
C ASN A 406 71.63 -41.98 -39.19
N PHE A 407 71.82 -43.25 -38.85
CA PHE A 407 73.08 -43.94 -39.10
C PHE A 407 73.41 -43.94 -40.60
N GLU A 408 72.42 -44.18 -41.46
CA GLU A 408 72.59 -44.09 -42.92
C GLU A 408 72.96 -42.69 -43.41
N GLN A 409 72.35 -41.63 -42.85
CA GLN A 409 72.64 -40.24 -43.24
C GLN A 409 74.02 -39.76 -42.77
N ALA A 410 74.42 -40.07 -41.53
CA ALA A 410 75.74 -39.71 -41.00
C ALA A 410 76.86 -40.37 -41.81
N LYS A 411 76.66 -41.64 -42.20
CA LYS A 411 77.57 -42.35 -43.09
C LYS A 411 77.75 -41.62 -44.43
N LYS A 412 76.67 -41.05 -44.98
CA LYS A 412 76.71 -40.28 -46.24
C LYS A 412 77.49 -38.96 -46.11
N THR A 413 77.22 -38.16 -45.07
CA THR A 413 77.87 -36.84 -44.87
C THR A 413 79.37 -36.95 -44.57
N ASN A 414 79.76 -37.94 -43.77
CA ASN A 414 81.17 -38.16 -43.44
C ASN A 414 81.98 -38.47 -44.71
N ASN A 415 81.42 -39.30 -45.60
CA ASN A 415 82.03 -39.59 -46.90
C ASN A 415 82.23 -38.33 -47.75
N THR A 416 81.27 -37.38 -47.76
CA THR A 416 81.39 -36.11 -48.51
C THR A 416 82.43 -35.16 -47.91
N SER A 417 82.51 -35.08 -46.58
CA SER A 417 83.44 -34.19 -45.88
C SER A 417 84.90 -34.62 -46.07
N MET A 418 85.16 -35.93 -45.98
CA MET A 418 86.49 -36.51 -46.21
C MET A 418 87.00 -36.23 -47.62
N SER A 419 86.11 -36.29 -48.62
CA SER A 419 86.45 -35.92 -50.00
C SER A 419 86.87 -34.46 -50.13
N SER A 420 86.18 -33.55 -49.44
CA SER A 420 86.43 -32.10 -49.51
C SER A 420 87.75 -31.70 -48.82
N LEU A 421 88.02 -32.26 -47.62
CA LEU A 421 89.28 -32.03 -46.88
C LEU A 421 90.51 -32.52 -47.66
N SER A 422 90.40 -33.68 -48.31
CA SER A 422 91.48 -34.23 -49.13
C SER A 422 91.88 -33.27 -50.26
N LYS A 423 90.91 -32.57 -50.86
CA LYS A 423 91.15 -31.58 -51.91
C LYS A 423 91.86 -30.32 -51.37
N LEU A 424 91.35 -29.75 -50.26
CA LEU A 424 91.92 -28.53 -49.68
C LEU A 424 93.36 -28.71 -49.17
N ALA A 425 93.68 -29.87 -48.59
CA ALA A 425 95.01 -30.16 -48.08
C ALA A 425 96.07 -30.15 -49.21
N LYS A 426 95.72 -30.64 -50.40
CA LYS A 426 96.62 -30.62 -51.56
C LYS A 426 96.94 -29.19 -52.03
N ASP A 427 95.95 -28.31 -52.10
CA ASP A 427 96.13 -26.98 -52.69
C ASP A 427 96.95 -26.03 -51.80
N LYS A 428 96.87 -26.14 -50.46
CA LYS A 428 97.50 -25.16 -49.55
C LYS A 428 98.86 -25.56 -48.99
N LEU A 429 99.09 -26.85 -48.70
CA LEU A 429 100.31 -27.29 -48.01
C LEU A 429 101.46 -27.61 -48.96
N GLY A 430 101.17 -27.87 -50.23
CA GLY A 430 102.20 -28.15 -51.24
C GLY A 430 103.33 -27.11 -51.25
N PRO A 431 103.03 -25.81 -51.46
CA PRO A 431 104.06 -24.79 -51.56
C PRO A 431 104.83 -24.52 -50.25
N LEU A 432 104.15 -24.59 -49.09
CA LEU A 432 104.77 -24.30 -47.78
C LEU A 432 105.76 -25.36 -47.33
N THR A 433 105.53 -26.61 -47.75
CA THR A 433 106.42 -27.73 -47.40
C THR A 433 107.79 -27.57 -48.08
N GLU A 434 107.83 -27.01 -49.29
CA GLU A 434 109.09 -26.68 -49.97
C GLU A 434 109.86 -25.59 -49.22
N ILE A 435 109.20 -24.53 -48.78
CA ILE A 435 109.85 -23.41 -48.07
C ILE A 435 110.42 -23.85 -46.71
N TYR A 436 109.69 -24.65 -45.93
CA TYR A 436 110.15 -25.08 -44.59
C TYR A 436 111.43 -25.92 -44.65
N ASN A 437 111.54 -26.77 -45.67
CA ASN A 437 112.68 -27.66 -45.83
C ASN A 437 113.98 -26.91 -46.18
N GLU A 438 113.89 -25.73 -46.77
CA GLU A 438 115.05 -24.86 -46.98
C GLU A 438 115.52 -24.20 -45.66
N GLN A 439 114.59 -23.75 -44.82
CA GLN A 439 114.94 -23.09 -43.56
C GLN A 439 115.60 -24.02 -42.52
N GLN A 440 115.17 -25.27 -42.41
CA GLN A 440 115.75 -26.19 -41.43
C GLN A 440 117.24 -26.45 -41.68
N ARG A 441 117.65 -26.54 -42.94
CA ARG A 441 119.07 -26.72 -43.30
C ARG A 441 119.94 -25.55 -42.84
N SER A 442 119.36 -24.35 -42.75
CA SER A 442 120.07 -23.16 -42.28
C SER A 442 120.28 -23.17 -40.75
N ARG A 443 119.29 -23.65 -39.98
CA ARG A 443 119.35 -23.66 -38.50
C ARG A 443 120.34 -24.66 -37.92
N GLU A 444 120.43 -25.86 -38.48
CA GLU A 444 121.36 -26.89 -37.96
C GLU A 444 122.82 -26.42 -38.01
N SER A 445 123.17 -25.60 -39.00
CA SER A 445 124.50 -24.98 -39.09
C SER A 445 124.79 -24.02 -37.92
N ALA A 446 123.78 -23.30 -37.43
CA ALA A 446 123.94 -22.34 -36.34
C ALA A 446 124.10 -23.03 -34.97
N GLU A 447 123.36 -24.11 -34.72
CA GLU A 447 123.32 -24.75 -33.39
C GLU A 447 124.62 -25.49 -33.05
N ARG A 448 125.30 -26.05 -34.06
CA ARG A 448 126.63 -26.65 -33.87
C ARG A 448 127.65 -25.65 -33.33
N TYR A 449 127.50 -24.37 -33.67
CA TYR A 449 128.38 -23.30 -33.21
C TYR A 449 128.17 -22.98 -31.72
N ALA A 450 126.91 -22.96 -31.28
CA ALA A 450 126.55 -22.60 -29.90
C ALA A 450 127.03 -23.62 -28.85
N ASN A 451 127.00 -24.92 -29.16
CA ASN A 451 127.40 -25.95 -28.19
C ASN A 451 128.90 -25.97 -27.89
N GLN A 452 129.76 -25.48 -28.79
CA GLN A 452 131.20 -25.35 -28.49
C GLN A 452 131.48 -24.28 -27.43
N LEU A 453 130.64 -23.24 -27.33
CA LEU A 453 130.84 -22.13 -26.39
C LEU A 453 130.53 -22.53 -24.95
N LYS A 454 129.39 -23.19 -24.71
CA LYS A 454 128.95 -23.53 -23.34
C LYS A 454 129.88 -24.51 -22.62
N LYS A 455 130.51 -25.42 -23.36
CA LYS A 455 131.43 -26.40 -22.76
C LYS A 455 132.61 -25.72 -22.03
N ARG A 456 133.02 -24.53 -22.49
CA ARG A 456 134.06 -23.69 -21.86
C ARG A 456 133.59 -22.95 -20.61
N GLU A 457 132.29 -22.88 -20.37
CA GLU A 457 131.69 -22.10 -19.29
C GLU A 457 131.51 -22.95 -18.03
N GLN A 458 131.08 -24.21 -18.19
CA GLN A 458 130.97 -25.19 -17.09
C GLN A 458 132.31 -25.50 -16.41
N GLU A 459 133.41 -25.42 -17.14
CA GLU A 459 134.75 -25.59 -16.56
C GLU A 459 135.09 -24.46 -15.56
N ARG A 460 134.47 -23.26 -15.69
CA ARG A 460 134.74 -22.12 -14.78
C ARG A 460 133.95 -22.19 -13.47
N GLU A 461 132.69 -22.63 -13.49
CA GLU A 461 131.84 -22.66 -12.29
C GLU A 461 132.29 -23.70 -11.26
N MET A 462 132.88 -24.82 -11.73
CA MET A 462 133.53 -25.82 -10.86
C MET A 462 134.63 -25.23 -9.96
N GLU A 463 135.23 -24.12 -10.37
CA GLU A 463 136.27 -23.41 -9.62
C GLU A 463 135.69 -22.60 -8.44
N GLU A 464 134.48 -22.05 -8.61
CA GLU A 464 133.81 -21.21 -7.60
C GLU A 464 133.22 -22.04 -6.45
N TYR A 465 132.77 -23.27 -6.73
CA TYR A 465 132.30 -24.24 -5.73
C TYR A 465 133.33 -24.51 -4.61
N ARG A 466 134.63 -24.31 -4.86
CA ARG A 466 135.67 -24.44 -3.83
C ARG A 466 135.68 -23.31 -2.78
N ARG A 467 135.10 -22.13 -3.06
CA ARG A 467 135.32 -20.92 -2.24
C ARG A 467 134.29 -20.65 -1.15
N GLN A 468 133.08 -21.22 -1.24
CA GLN A 468 132.02 -20.96 -0.24
C GLN A 468 132.23 -21.67 1.12
N GLN A 469 133.19 -22.61 1.20
CA GLN A 469 133.56 -23.41 2.39
C GLN A 469 133.99 -22.60 3.64
N GLU A 470 134.24 -21.30 3.56
CA GLU A 470 135.07 -20.65 4.60
C GLU A 470 134.38 -19.59 5.48
N ARG A 471 133.11 -19.19 5.27
CA ARG A 471 132.66 -17.87 5.80
C ARG A 471 131.35 -17.78 6.59
N GLY A 472 130.73 -18.87 7.02
CA GLY A 472 129.47 -18.82 7.77
C GLY A 472 129.57 -18.72 9.30
N GLY A 473 130.73 -18.38 9.88
CA GLY A 473 130.85 -18.08 11.31
C GLY A 473 130.36 -16.66 11.63
N ARG A 474 129.37 -16.53 12.53
CA ARG A 474 129.17 -15.39 13.44
C ARG A 474 128.23 -15.76 14.57
#